data_AF-A0A7X8FXL6-F1
#
_entry.id   AF-A0A7X8FXL6-F1
#
_cell.length_a   1.000
_cell.length_b   1.000
_cell.length_c   1.000
_cell.angle_alpha   90.00
_cell.angle_beta   90.00
_cell.angle_gamma   90.00
#
_symmetry.space_group_name_H-M   'P 1'
#
loop_
_entity.id
_entity.type
_entity.pdbx_description
1 polymer ?
#
loop_
_entity_poly.entity_id
_entity_poly.type
_entity_poly.pdbx_seq_one_letter_code
_entity_poly.pdbx_strand_id
1 'polypeptide(L)' 'RNEYKTMLVGTGETPSSLSFYESCGFRQSHRIKNFFTDNYDHAMFEEGIQLVDMIYLAKNLQECT' A
#
# COMPACT_ATOMS: atom_id res chain seq x y z
N ARG A 1 22.30 2.25 16.27
CA ARG A 1 20.98 2.83 15.93
C ARG A 1 20.75 2.49 14.48
N ASN A 2 19.62 1.85 14.11
CA ASN A 2 19.41 1.45 12.72
C ASN A 2 18.89 2.65 11.92
N GLU A 3 19.62 3.02 10.87
CA GLU A 3 19.21 4.05 9.92
C GLU A 3 18.50 3.36 8.75
N TYR A 4 17.22 3.64 8.58
CA TYR A 4 16.41 3.12 7.47
C TYR A 4 16.26 4.19 6.40
N LYS A 5 16.40 3.80 5.12
CA LYS A 5 16.30 4.73 3.98
C LYS A 5 14.90 4.86 3.42
N THR A 6 14.06 3.85 3.59
CA THR A 6 12.76 3.75 2.93
C THR A 6 11.73 3.15 3.88
N MET A 7 10.53 3.71 3.87
CA MET A 7 9.34 3.12 4.49
C MET A 7 8.45 2.53 3.40
N LEU A 8 7.99 1.30 3.59
CA LEU A 8 7.05 0.63 2.69
C LEU A 8 5.71 0.44 3.41
N VAL A 9 4.61 0.62 2.69
CA VAL A 9 3.26 0.29 3.15
C VAL A 9 2.57 -0.55 2.08
N GLY A 10 2.05 -1.71 2.46
CA GLY A 10 1.18 -2.54 1.64
C GLY A 10 -0.27 -2.28 2.03
N THR A 11 -1.13 -1.96 1.07
CA THR A 11 -2.55 -1.65 1.29
C THR A 11 -3.43 -2.23 0.18
N GLY A 12 -4.75 -2.20 0.39
CA GLY A 12 -5.74 -2.40 -0.66
C GLY A 12 -5.72 -1.25 -1.68
N GLU A 13 -6.03 -1.56 -2.93
CA GLU A 13 -6.08 -0.55 -3.99
C GLU A 13 -7.46 0.14 -4.02
N THR A 14 -7.67 1.07 -3.09
CA THR A 14 -8.87 1.92 -3.05
C THR A 14 -8.51 3.40 -3.19
N PRO A 15 -9.40 4.24 -3.76
CA PRO A 15 -9.17 5.67 -3.91
C PRO A 15 -8.75 6.37 -2.61
N SER A 16 -9.39 6.08 -1.47
CA SER A 16 -9.04 6.71 -0.19
C SER A 16 -7.68 6.27 0.34
N SER A 17 -7.37 4.98 0.33
CA SER A 17 -6.07 4.45 0.76
C SER A 17 -4.93 5.07 -0.05
N LEU A 18 -5.06 5.08 -1.37
CA LEU A 18 -4.04 5.67 -2.26
C LEU A 18 -3.88 7.16 -1.98
N SER A 19 -4.98 7.92 -1.97
CA SER A 19 -4.95 9.38 -1.74
C SER A 19 -4.34 9.73 -0.38
N PHE A 20 -4.66 8.96 0.67
CA PHE A 20 -4.13 9.17 2.01
C PHE A 20 -2.61 8.99 2.03
N TYR A 21 -2.08 7.88 1.53
CA TYR A 21 -0.64 7.63 1.56
C TYR A 21 0.14 8.55 0.62
N GLU A 22 -0.42 8.87 -0.55
CA GLU A 22 0.17 9.86 -1.46
C GLU A 22 0.25 11.25 -0.82
N SER A 23 -0.79 11.67 -0.08
CA SER A 23 -0.77 12.93 0.69
C SER A 23 0.29 12.94 1.81
N CYS A 24 0.65 11.76 2.32
CA CYS A 24 1.72 11.58 3.30
C CYS A 24 3.12 11.51 2.67
N GLY A 25 3.24 11.68 1.34
CA GLY A 25 4.50 11.66 0.60
C GLY A 25 4.98 10.25 0.21
N PHE A 26 4.11 9.24 0.28
CA PHE A 26 4.40 7.94 -0.32
C PHE A 26 4.14 7.99 -1.83
N ARG A 27 4.80 7.10 -2.58
CA ARG A 27 4.59 6.89 -4.01
C ARG A 27 4.41 5.41 -4.29
N GLN A 28 3.55 5.05 -5.22
CA GLN A 28 3.39 3.65 -5.63
C GLN A 28 4.72 3.03 -6.05
N SER A 29 4.98 1.80 -5.61
CA SER A 29 6.23 1.08 -5.83
C SER A 29 6.01 -0.19 -6.66
N HIS A 30 5.23 -1.13 -6.15
CA HIS A 30 4.95 -2.39 -6.83
C HIS A 30 3.65 -3.02 -6.32
N ARG A 31 3.25 -4.14 -6.92
CA ARG A 31 2.01 -4.84 -6.62
C ARG A 31 2.28 -6.32 -6.39
N ILE A 32 1.58 -6.89 -5.42
CA ILE A 32 1.49 -8.34 -5.22
C ILE A 32 0.12 -8.78 -5.71
N LYS A 33 0.11 -9.51 -6.83
CA LYS A 33 -1.13 -10.01 -7.43
C LYS A 33 -1.79 -11.05 -6.51
N ASN A 34 -3.12 -11.03 -6.45
CA ASN A 34 -3.94 -11.99 -5.72
C ASN A 34 -3.64 -12.10 -4.21
N PHE A 35 -2.92 -11.13 -3.63
CA PHE A 35 -2.52 -11.20 -2.23
C PHE A 35 -3.69 -11.47 -1.29
N PHE A 36 -4.82 -10.78 -1.48
CA PHE A 36 -5.96 -10.96 -0.58
C PHE A 36 -6.66 -12.29 -0.81
N THR A 37 -6.84 -12.72 -2.07
CA THR A 37 -7.52 -14.00 -2.37
C THR A 37 -6.67 -15.23 -2.06
N ASP A 38 -5.34 -15.09 -2.07
CA ASP A 38 -4.42 -16.19 -1.77
C ASP A 38 -4.18 -16.34 -0.26
N ASN A 39 -4.35 -15.27 0.52
CA ASN A 39 -4.05 -15.26 1.96
C ASN A 39 -5.30 -15.27 2.87
N TYR A 40 -6.50 -14.99 2.33
CA TYR A 40 -7.75 -14.99 3.09
C TYR A 40 -8.80 -15.87 2.42
N ASP A 41 -9.55 -16.60 3.24
CA ASP A 41 -10.55 -17.59 2.80
C ASP A 41 -11.91 -16.97 2.42
N HIS A 42 -12.05 -15.67 2.55
CA HIS A 42 -13.25 -14.91 2.20
C HIS A 42 -12.90 -13.65 1.42
N ALA A 43 -13.82 -13.22 0.56
CA ALA A 43 -13.67 -11.99 -0.20
C ALA A 43 -13.71 -10.77 0.75
N MET A 44 -12.71 -9.90 0.64
CA MET A 44 -12.62 -8.65 1.37
C MET A 44 -13.04 -7.49 0.47
N PHE A 45 -13.75 -6.52 1.04
CA PHE A 45 -14.22 -5.35 0.32
C PHE A 45 -13.93 -4.07 1.11
N GLU A 46 -13.47 -3.04 0.41
CA GLU A 46 -13.30 -1.69 0.93
C GLU A 46 -13.87 -0.71 -0.11
N GLU A 47 -14.67 0.27 0.32
CA GLU A 47 -15.38 1.19 -0.59
C GLU A 47 -16.24 0.50 -1.68
N GLY A 48 -16.70 -0.71 -1.41
CA GLY A 48 -17.43 -1.54 -2.38
C GLY A 48 -16.56 -2.20 -3.45
N ILE A 49 -15.24 -2.02 -3.39
CA ILE A 49 -14.26 -2.65 -4.28
C ILE A 49 -13.76 -3.94 -3.63
N GLN A 50 -13.77 -5.04 -4.37
CA GLN A 50 -13.16 -6.28 -3.89
C GLN A 50 -11.65 -6.14 -3.88
N LEU A 51 -11.04 -6.36 -2.71
CA LEU A 51 -9.60 -6.43 -2.58
C LEU A 51 -9.11 -7.78 -3.10
N VAL A 52 -8.33 -7.75 -4.18
CA VAL A 52 -7.71 -8.94 -4.80
C VAL A 52 -6.20 -8.82 -4.71
N ASP A 53 -5.65 -7.73 -5.23
CA ASP A 53 -4.23 -7.43 -5.18
C ASP A 53 -3.88 -6.55 -3.99
N MET A 54 -2.64 -6.64 -3.51
CA MET A 54 -2.06 -5.67 -2.59
C MET A 54 -1.10 -4.74 -3.33
N ILE A 55 -1.24 -3.44 -3.12
CA ILE A 55 -0.33 -2.43 -3.67
C ILE A 55 0.63 -1.93 -2.59
N TYR A 56 1.92 -1.86 -2.94
CA TYR A 56 2.94 -1.25 -2.11
C TYR A 56 3.19 0.20 -2.53
N LEU A 57 3.21 1.09 -1.55
CA LEU A 57 3.75 2.45 -1.69
C LEU A 57 5.02 2.59 -0.85
N ALA A 58 5.93 3.45 -1.31
CA ALA A 58 7.23 3.70 -0.70
C ALA A 58 7.43 5.20 -0.41
N LYS A 59 8.06 5.51 0.71
CA LYS A 59 8.51 6.87 1.07
C LYS A 59 10.00 6.86 1.40
N ASN A 60 10.76 7.76 0.78
CA ASN A 60 12.16 8.00 1.13
C ASN A 60 12.22 8.76 2.46
N LEU A 61 13.00 8.26 3.42
CA LEU A 61 13.14 8.86 4.76
C LEU A 61 14.31 9.85 4.85
N GLN A 62 15.10 9.96 3.79
CA GLN A 62 16.24 10.88 3.70
C GLN A 62 15.90 12.18 2.95
N GLU A 63 14.71 12.27 2.35
CA GLU A 63 14.22 13.49 1.70
C GLU A 63 13.55 14.38 2.75
N CYS A 64 14.16 15.53 3.03
CA CYS A 64 13.50 16.60 3.78
C CYS A 64 12.49 17.29 2.85
N THR A 65 11.19 17.08 3.07
CA THR A 65 10.12 17.91 2.51
C THR A 65 10.17 19.34 3.05
#